data_AF-A0A962EG60-F1
#
_entry.id   AF-A0A962EG60-F1
#
_cell.length_a   1.000
_cell.length_b   1.000
_cell.length_c   1.000
_cell.angle_alpha   90.00
_cell.angle_beta   90.00
_cell.angle_gamma   90.00
#
_symmetry.space_group_name_H-M   'P 1'
#
loop_
_entity.id
_entity.type
_entity.pdbx_description
1 polymer ?
#
loop_
_entity_poly.entity_id
_entity_poly.type
_entity_poly.pdbx_seq_one_letter_code
_entity_poly.pdbx_strand_id
1 'polypeptide(L)'
;MRGLRVPARLRRWGWLPLLIAAAIVVADRLDPPPLARIDAPGSALVLARDGSPLRAFADAGGVWRYHVRIDQVAPVYIDALLSYEDRWFFHHP
;
A
#
# COMPACT_ATOMS: atom_id res chain seq x y z
N MET A 1 22.58 39.62 -30.22
CA MET A 1 22.62 38.46 -29.29
C MET A 1 22.40 38.95 -27.87
N ARG A 2 21.15 38.94 -27.38
CA ARG A 2 20.79 39.37 -26.02
C ARG A 2 20.88 38.18 -25.07
N GLY A 3 21.88 38.17 -24.20
CA GLY A 3 22.01 37.15 -23.16
C GLY A 3 20.87 37.25 -22.15
N LEU A 4 20.07 36.20 -22.03
CA LEU A 4 19.11 36.04 -20.95
C LEU A 4 19.88 35.95 -19.62
N ARG A 5 20.00 37.09 -18.93
CA ARG A 5 20.51 37.13 -17.56
C ARG A 5 19.40 36.66 -16.64
N VAL A 6 19.45 35.40 -16.22
CA VAL A 6 18.59 34.90 -15.15
C VAL A 6 18.86 35.73 -13.89
N PRO A 7 17.85 36.41 -13.30
CA PRO A 7 18.07 37.26 -12.13
C PRO A 7 18.64 36.42 -10.98
N ALA A 8 19.68 36.92 -10.31
CA ALA A 8 20.46 36.19 -9.29
C ALA A 8 19.61 35.65 -8.10
N ARG A 9 18.38 36.15 -7.94
CA ARG A 9 17.41 35.67 -6.93
C ARG A 9 16.84 34.28 -7.28
N LEU A 10 16.70 33.96 -8.56
CA LEU A 10 16.22 32.64 -9.03
C LEU A 10 17.25 31.51 -8.81
N ARG A 11 18.54 31.85 -8.69
CA ARG A 11 19.63 30.88 -8.52
C ARG A 11 19.73 30.29 -7.10
N ARG A 12 19.14 30.95 -6.10
CA ARG A 12 19.25 30.56 -4.69
C ARG A 12 18.41 29.33 -4.32
N TRP A 13 17.45 28.95 -5.16
CA TRP A 13 16.47 27.89 -4.86
C TRP A 13 16.62 26.66 -5.77
N GLY A 14 17.63 26.64 -6.66
CA GLY A 14 17.79 25.55 -7.64
C GLY A 14 17.96 24.16 -7.02
N TRP A 15 18.45 24.08 -5.79
CA TRP A 15 18.68 22.82 -5.07
C TRP A 15 17.54 22.43 -4.13
N LEU A 16 16.63 23.35 -3.79
CA LEU A 16 15.52 23.09 -2.89
C LEU A 16 14.63 21.91 -3.34
N PRO A 17 14.20 21.79 -4.61
CA PRO A 17 13.38 20.65 -5.01
C PRO A 17 14.15 19.32 -4.91
N LEU A 18 15.45 19.34 -5.17
CA LEU A 18 16.31 18.16 -5.07
C LEU A 18 16.50 17.72 -3.62
N LEU A 19 16.67 18.67 -2.70
CA LEU A 19 16.71 18.40 -1.27
C LEU A 19 15.38 17.88 -0.73
N ILE A 20 14.25 18.43 -1.18
CA ILE A 20 12.91 17.93 -0.81
C ILE A 20 12.72 16.51 -1.32
N ALA A 21 13.05 16.23 -2.58
CA ALA A 21 12.94 14.89 -3.15
C ALA A 21 13.83 13.89 -2.40
N ALA A 22 15.07 14.27 -2.08
CA ALA A 22 15.96 13.43 -1.28
C ALA A 22 15.41 13.18 0.13
N ALA A 23 14.85 14.19 0.78
CA ALA A 23 14.25 14.04 2.10
C ALA A 23 13.03 13.11 2.08
N ILE A 24 12.17 13.19 1.05
CA ILE A 24 11.03 12.27 0.87
C ILE A 24 11.52 10.83 0.72
N VAL A 25 12.54 10.59 -0.12
CA VAL A 25 13.12 9.25 -0.30
C VAL A 25 13.74 8.72 1.00
N VAL A 26 14.44 9.56 1.75
CA VAL A 26 15.00 9.14 3.04
C VAL A 26 13.90 8.81 4.03
N ALA A 27 12.83 9.62 4.12
CA ALA A 27 11.69 9.35 4.99
C ALA A 27 11.00 8.02 4.64
N ASP A 28 10.73 7.77 3.35
CA ASP A 28 10.16 6.51 2.86
C ASP A 28 10.99 5.28 3.25
N ARG A 29 12.32 5.40 3.21
CA ARG A 29 13.24 4.30 3.59
C ARG A 29 13.36 4.10 5.09
N LEU A 30 13.10 5.13 5.90
CA LEU A 30 13.16 5.05 7.35
C LEU A 30 11.89 4.44 7.96
N ASP A 31 10.76 4.52 7.26
CA ASP A 31 9.47 3.98 7.72
C ASP A 31 8.85 3.02 6.70
N PRO A 32 9.48 1.86 6.46
CA PRO A 32 8.94 0.88 5.52
C PRO A 32 7.61 0.31 6.05
N PRO A 33 6.64 0.00 5.16
CA PRO A 33 5.37 -0.57 5.57
C PRO A 33 5.57 -1.92 6.30
N PRO A 34 4.75 -2.24 7.32
CA PRO A 34 4.91 -3.44 8.15
C PRO A 34 4.39 -4.70 7.44
N LEU A 35 5.09 -5.13 6.37
CA LEU A 35 4.71 -6.26 5.52
C LEU A 35 4.67 -7.60 6.27
N ALA A 36 5.43 -7.75 7.36
CA ALA A 36 5.42 -8.96 8.19
C ALA A 36 4.04 -9.32 8.75
N ARG A 37 3.10 -8.35 8.85
CA ARG A 37 1.70 -8.63 9.23
C ARG A 37 0.91 -9.35 8.15
N ILE A 38 1.31 -9.23 6.89
CA ILE A 38 0.64 -9.85 5.75
C ILE A 38 0.99 -11.35 5.71
N ASP A 39 2.24 -11.69 6.06
CA ASP A 39 2.75 -13.05 6.10
C ASP A 39 2.49 -13.76 7.44
N ALA A 40 2.01 -13.03 8.45
CA ALA A 40 1.68 -13.60 9.75
C ALA A 40 0.57 -14.66 9.61
N PRO A 41 0.61 -15.75 10.40
CA PRO A 41 -0.45 -16.76 10.38
C PRO A 41 -1.79 -16.10 10.69
N GLY A 42 -2.72 -16.18 9.73
CA GLY A 42 -4.09 -15.70 9.89
C GLY A 42 -4.93 -16.60 10.81
N SER A 43 -6.24 -16.40 10.76
CA SER A 43 -7.19 -17.28 11.46
C SER A 43 -7.13 -18.71 10.92
N ALA A 44 -7.22 -19.69 11.83
CA ALA A 44 -7.25 -21.10 11.47
C ALA A 44 -8.70 -21.59 11.35
N LEU A 45 -9.04 -22.25 10.25
CA LEU A 45 -10.33 -22.90 10.04
C LEU A 45 -10.14 -24.41 10.02
N VAL A 46 -10.69 -25.09 11.03
CA VAL A 46 -10.73 -26.54 11.11
C VAL A 46 -11.92 -27.03 10.31
N LEU A 47 -11.64 -27.83 9.29
CA LEU A 47 -12.63 -28.43 8.41
C LEU A 47 -12.79 -29.92 8.73
N ALA A 48 -14.00 -30.43 8.55
CA ALA A 48 -14.26 -31.87 8.49
C ALA A 48 -13.73 -32.46 7.18
N ARG A 49 -13.77 -33.80 7.08
CA ARG A 49 -13.31 -34.54 5.88
C ARG A 49 -14.06 -34.12 4.61
N ASP A 50 -15.32 -33.73 4.74
CA ASP A 50 -16.18 -33.27 3.64
C ASP A 50 -15.99 -31.78 3.30
N GLY A 51 -15.09 -31.08 4.01
CA GLY A 51 -14.84 -29.65 3.83
C GLY A 51 -15.80 -28.74 4.61
N SER A 52 -16.75 -29.28 5.37
CA SER A 52 -17.62 -28.46 6.21
C SER A 52 -16.85 -27.86 7.40
N PRO A 53 -17.15 -26.61 7.81
CA PRO A 53 -16.44 -25.97 8.91
C PRO A 53 -16.83 -26.59 10.26
N LEU A 54 -15.84 -27.02 11.04
CA LEU A 54 -16.01 -27.52 12.41
C LEU A 54 -15.77 -26.44 13.45
N ARG A 55 -14.69 -25.66 13.30
CA ARG A 55 -14.34 -24.57 14.20
C ARG A 55 -13.41 -23.58 13.52
N ALA A 56 -13.60 -22.30 13.80
CA ALA A 56 -12.67 -21.25 13.43
C ALA A 56 -11.96 -20.71 14.69
N PHE A 57 -10.69 -20.35 14.55
CA PHE A 57 -9.88 -19.72 15.59
C PHE A 57 -9.35 -18.38 15.07
N ALA A 58 -9.50 -17.33 15.87
CA ALA A 58 -8.89 -16.03 15.57
C ALA A 58 -7.35 -16.11 15.58
N ASP A 59 -6.70 -15.12 15.00
CA ASP A 59 -5.24 -15.04 15.03
C ASP A 59 -4.69 -14.71 16.43
N ALA A 60 -3.36 -14.61 16.55
CA ALA A 60 -2.68 -14.32 17.82
C ALA A 60 -3.11 -12.98 18.46
N GLY A 61 -3.67 -12.05 17.68
CA GLY A 61 -4.22 -10.78 18.14
C GLY A 61 -5.72 -10.82 18.44
N GLY A 62 -6.36 -11.98 18.35
CA GLY A 62 -7.81 -12.13 18.53
C GLY A 62 -8.64 -11.59 17.36
N VAL A 63 -8.01 -11.33 16.21
CA VAL A 63 -8.68 -10.80 15.03
C VAL A 63 -9.01 -11.93 14.07
N TRP A 64 -10.19 -11.83 13.45
CA TRP A 64 -10.61 -12.73 12.40
C TRP A 64 -10.03 -12.28 11.06
N ARG A 65 -9.13 -13.08 10.50
CA ARG A 65 -8.44 -12.84 9.22
C ARG A 65 -8.47 -14.11 8.38
N TYR A 66 -9.25 -14.08 7.31
CA TYR A 66 -9.37 -15.20 6.37
C TYR A 66 -8.63 -14.87 5.08
N HIS A 67 -7.79 -15.80 4.62
CA HIS A 67 -7.16 -15.67 3.32
C HIS A 67 -8.21 -15.84 2.22
N VAL A 68 -8.19 -14.92 1.26
CA VAL A 68 -9.04 -14.93 0.08
C VAL A 68 -8.19 -14.59 -1.14
N ARG A 69 -8.48 -15.22 -2.27
CA ARG A 69 -7.90 -14.89 -3.58
C ARG A 69 -8.79 -13.89 -4.31
N ILE A 70 -8.21 -13.11 -5.21
CA ILE A 70 -8.95 -12.06 -5.94
C ILE A 70 -10.16 -12.62 -6.70
N ASP A 71 -10.08 -13.83 -7.23
CA ASP A 71 -11.16 -14.50 -7.97
C ASP A 71 -12.27 -15.07 -7.08
N GLN A 72 -12.05 -15.11 -5.76
CA GLN A 72 -13.07 -15.47 -4.77
C GLN A 72 -13.86 -14.25 -4.28
N VAL A 73 -13.49 -13.04 -4.71
CA VAL A 73 -14.17 -11.79 -4.36
C VAL A 73 -15.06 -11.36 -5.53
N ALA A 74 -16.26 -10.88 -5.22
CA ALA A 74 -17.19 -10.40 -6.23
C ALA A 74 -16.56 -9.26 -7.05
N PRO A 75 -16.56 -9.31 -8.40
CA PRO A 75 -15.94 -8.26 -9.23
C PRO A 75 -16.49 -6.86 -8.94
N VAL A 76 -17.81 -6.75 -8.73
CA VAL A 76 -18.47 -5.48 -8.39
C VAL A 76 -17.96 -4.86 -7.07
N TYR A 77 -17.56 -5.71 -6.12
CA TYR A 77 -16.98 -5.22 -4.86
C TYR A 77 -15.59 -4.64 -5.10
N ILE A 78 -14.78 -5.28 -5.95
CA ILE A 78 -13.46 -4.75 -6.31
C ILE A 78 -13.61 -3.41 -7.03
N ASP A 79 -14.54 -3.29 -7.99
CA ASP A 79 -14.80 -2.03 -8.70
C ASP A 79 -15.24 -0.91 -7.74
N ALA A 80 -16.12 -1.23 -6.80
CA ALA A 80 -16.58 -0.29 -5.78
C ALA A 80 -15.45 0.12 -4.83
N LEU A 81 -14.65 -0.84 -4.37
CA LEU A 81 -13.51 -0.62 -3.48
C LEU A 81 -12.48 0.30 -4.13
N LEU A 82 -12.06 0.00 -5.36
CA LEU A 82 -11.12 0.83 -6.10
C LEU A 82 -11.70 2.22 -6.36
N SER A 83 -12.97 2.31 -6.77
CA SER A 83 -13.58 3.62 -7.01
C SER A 83 -13.67 4.49 -5.75
N TYR A 84 -13.91 3.87 -4.59
CA TYR A 84 -14.09 4.57 -3.32
C TYR A 84 -12.76 4.92 -2.63
N GLU A 85 -11.85 3.95 -2.52
CA GLU A 85 -10.59 4.11 -1.78
C GLU A 85 -9.47 4.69 -2.67
N ASP A 86 -9.25 4.10 -3.85
CA ASP A 86 -8.13 4.47 -4.72
C ASP A 86 -8.39 4.16 -6.20
N ARG A 87 -8.99 5.14 -6.89
CA ARG A 87 -9.32 5.01 -8.32
C ARG A 87 -8.09 4.91 -9.23
N TRP A 88 -6.90 5.27 -8.73
CA TRP A 88 -5.65 5.27 -9.48
C TRP A 88 -4.78 4.07 -9.15
N PHE A 89 -5.28 3.09 -8.40
CA PHE A 89 -4.55 1.91 -7.95
C PHE A 89 -3.64 1.28 -9.02
N PHE A 90 -4.13 1.12 -10.25
CA PHE A 90 -3.35 0.52 -11.35
C PHE A 90 -2.44 1.48 -12.14
N HIS A 91 -2.39 2.77 -11.77
CA HIS A 91 -1.63 3.82 -12.48
C HIS A 91 -0.41 4.31 -11.69
N HIS A 92 -0.03 3.60 -10.61
CA HIS A 92 1.16 3.92 -9.84
C HIS A 92 2.44 3.60 -10.64
N PRO A 93 3.48 4.46 -10.56
CA PRO A 93 4.78 4.23 -11.20
C PRO A 93 5.60 3.10 -10.56
#